data_AF-A0A2V6AQB9-F1
#
_entry.id   AF-A0A2V6AQB9-F1
#
_cell.length_a   1.000
_cell.length_b   1.000
_cell.length_c   1.000
_cell.angle_alpha   90.00
_cell.angle_beta   90.00
_cell.angle_gamma   90.00
#
_symmetry.space_group_name_H-M   'P 1'
#
loop_
_entity.id
_entity.type
_entity.pdbx_description
1 polymer ?
#
loop_
_entity_poly.entity_id
_entity_poly.type
_entity_poly.pdbx_seq_one_letter_code
_entity_poly.pdbx_strand_id
1 'polypeptide(L)'
;MKAYFMRMKVSEDEAWREQCRRGLDRDVMTRIKYGFCHVYKPVLDDAPFRAFPTMEEYRNWCDQNLPAYLGYRRMTAHQENA
;
A
#
# COMPACT_ATOMS: atom_id res chain seq x y z
N MET A 1 35.97 29.11 14.21
CA MET A 1 34.53 29.36 14.05
C MET A 1 33.84 28.07 13.62
N LYS A 2 32.99 27.48 14.46
CA LYS A 2 32.17 26.31 14.09
C LYS A 2 30.89 26.83 13.42
N ALA A 3 30.71 26.53 12.13
CA ALA A 3 29.46 26.82 11.44
C ALA A 3 28.36 25.94 12.07
N TYR A 4 27.44 26.57 12.78
CA TYR A 4 26.23 25.92 13.28
C TYR A 4 25.35 25.60 12.08
N PHE A 5 25.34 24.34 11.65
CA PHE A 5 24.41 23.85 10.64
C PHE A 5 23.02 23.76 11.29
N MET A 6 22.23 24.81 11.17
CA MET A 6 20.87 24.87 11.69
C MET A 6 19.99 23.98 10.79
N ARG A 7 19.81 22.71 11.20
CA ARG A 7 18.94 21.76 10.50
C ARG A 7 17.50 22.20 10.69
N MET A 8 16.93 22.90 9.70
CA MET A 8 15.50 23.18 9.67
C MET A 8 14.74 21.85 9.70
N LYS A 9 13.84 21.71 10.67
CA LYS A 9 12.91 20.57 10.72
C LYS A 9 11.81 20.85 9.71
N VAL A 10 11.86 20.17 8.57
CA VAL A 10 10.75 20.09 7.62
C VAL A 10 9.60 19.37 8.34
N SER A 11 8.37 19.87 8.21
CA SER A 11 7.20 19.18 8.77
C SER A 11 6.97 17.85 8.03
N GLU A 12 6.28 16.90 8.66
CA GLU A 12 5.97 15.62 8.00
C GLU A 12 5.13 15.83 6.73
N ASP A 13 4.18 16.77 6.78
CA ASP A 13 3.34 17.14 5.63
C ASP A 13 4.15 17.72 4.47
N GLU A 14 5.12 18.59 4.77
CA GLU A 14 5.97 19.20 3.75
C GLU A 14 6.95 18.17 3.17
N ALA A 15 7.50 17.29 4.02
CA ALA A 15 8.36 16.19 3.57
C ALA A 15 7.59 15.21 2.67
N TRP A 16 6.33 14.89 3.03
CA TRP A 16 5.45 14.06 2.24
C TRP A 16 5.12 14.69 0.87
N ARG A 17 4.72 15.96 0.86
CA ARG A 17 4.42 16.70 -0.38
C ARG A 17 5.63 16.75 -1.31
N GLU A 18 6.81 17.00 -0.76
CA GLU A 18 8.05 17.03 -1.55
C GLU A 18 8.43 15.64 -2.08
N GLN A 19 8.21 14.58 -1.30
CA GLN A 19 8.36 13.21 -1.77
C GLN A 19 7.42 12.90 -2.94
N CYS A 20 6.15 13.29 -2.86
CA CYS A 20 5.18 13.13 -3.93
C CYS A 20 5.62 13.88 -5.19
N ARG A 21 6.00 15.15 -5.06
CA ARG A 21 6.48 15.99 -6.18
C ARG A 21 7.66 15.35 -6.90
N ARG A 22 8.69 14.92 -6.16
CA ARG A 22 9.85 14.20 -6.72
C ARG A 22 9.46 12.89 -7.40
N GLY A 23 8.43 12.20 -6.92
CA GLY A 23 7.89 11.01 -7.56
C GLY A 23 7.28 11.30 -8.93
N LEU A 24 6.57 12.43 -9.04
CA LEU A 24 5.95 12.92 -10.27
C LEU A 24 6.95 13.53 -11.27
N ASP A 25 8.12 13.98 -10.82
CA ASP A 25 9.15 14.48 -11.76
C ASP A 25 9.90 13.36 -12.49
N ARG A 26 9.81 12.11 -12.01
CA ARG A 26 10.50 10.97 -12.64
C ARG A 26 9.89 10.67 -14.01
N ASP A 27 10.75 10.37 -14.98
CA ASP A 27 10.33 9.87 -16.29
C ASP A 27 9.62 8.51 -16.16
N VAL A 28 8.83 8.17 -17.18
CA VAL A 28 8.00 6.95 -17.19
C VAL A 28 8.86 5.69 -17.01
N MET A 29 10.03 5.62 -17.63
CA MET A 29 10.88 4.43 -17.55
C MET A 29 11.49 4.26 -16.17
N THR A 30 11.88 5.36 -15.51
CA THR A 30 12.31 5.34 -14.11
C THR A 30 11.18 4.89 -13.19
N ARG A 31 9.94 5.35 -13.42
CA ARG A 31 8.78 4.90 -12.63
C ARG A 31 8.47 3.42 -12.86
N ILE A 32 8.58 2.90 -14.07
CA ILE A 32 8.40 1.47 -14.34
C ILE A 32 9.51 0.68 -13.65
N LYS A 33 10.77 1.11 -13.76
CA LYS A 33 11.92 0.41 -13.19
C LYS A 33 11.84 0.27 -11.66
N TYR A 34 11.37 1.30 -10.95
CA TYR A 34 11.41 1.35 -9.49
C TYR A 34 10.03 1.40 -8.81
N GLY A 35 8.96 1.59 -9.55
CA GLY A 35 7.59 1.75 -9.01
C GLY A 35 6.87 0.42 -8.82
N PHE A 36 7.32 -0.65 -9.47
CA PHE A 36 6.80 -1.99 -9.23
C PHE A 36 7.60 -2.66 -8.12
N CYS A 37 6.89 -3.15 -7.11
CA CYS A 37 7.43 -4.09 -6.13
C CYS A 37 6.64 -5.39 -6.23
N HIS A 38 7.32 -6.50 -5.97
CA HIS A 38 6.64 -7.78 -5.83
C HIS A 38 5.86 -7.78 -4.51
N VAL A 39 4.54 -7.77 -4.59
CA VAL A 39 3.65 -7.98 -3.45
C VAL A 39 3.07 -9.37 -3.62
N TYR A 40 3.30 -10.24 -2.64
CA TYR A 40 2.68 -11.56 -2.63
C TYR A 40 1.15 -11.43 -2.62
N LYS A 41 0.50 -12.06 -3.59
CA LYS A 41 -0.94 -12.11 -3.80
C LYS A 41 -1.37 -13.57 -3.69
N PRO A 42 -1.93 -13.97 -2.54
CA PRO A 42 -2.44 -15.33 -2.37
C PRO A 42 -3.41 -15.68 -3.50
N VAL A 43 -3.42 -16.94 -3.90
CA VAL A 43 -4.02 -17.44 -5.15
C VAL A 43 -3.20 -17.07 -6.38
N LEU A 44 -3.02 -15.79 -6.73
CA LEU A 44 -2.35 -15.43 -8.00
C LEU A 44 -0.91 -15.95 -8.08
N ASP A 45 -0.22 -16.00 -6.94
CA ASP A 45 1.14 -16.53 -6.86
C ASP A 45 1.19 -18.04 -6.56
N ASP A 46 0.09 -18.64 -6.10
CA ASP A 46 0.06 -20.03 -5.61
C ASP A 46 -0.66 -21.01 -6.55
N ALA A 47 -1.59 -20.51 -7.37
CA ALA A 47 -2.49 -21.33 -8.18
C ALA A 47 -3.02 -20.56 -9.41
N PRO A 48 -3.38 -21.23 -10.52
CA PRO A 48 -3.90 -20.56 -11.71
C PRO A 48 -5.22 -19.81 -11.48
N PHE A 49 -6.09 -20.35 -10.62
CA PHE A 49 -7.34 -19.71 -10.21
C PHE A 49 -7.89 -20.34 -8.93
N ARG A 50 -8.85 -19.67 -8.31
CA ARG A 50 -9.73 -20.21 -7.28
C ARG A 50 -11.15 -19.74 -7.53
N ALA A 51 -12.11 -20.65 -7.46
CA ALA A 51 -13.54 -20.37 -7.64
C ALA A 51 -14.32 -20.86 -6.43
N PHE A 52 -15.46 -20.21 -6.16
CA PHE A 52 -16.37 -20.55 -5.08
C PHE A 52 -17.78 -20.74 -5.64
N PRO A 53 -18.53 -21.75 -5.17
CA PRO A 53 -19.94 -21.95 -5.51
C PRO A 53 -20.83 -20.78 -5.09
N THR A 54 -20.47 -20.08 -4.00
CA THR A 54 -21.26 -18.98 -3.43
C THR A 54 -20.40 -17.78 -3.05
N MET A 55 -21.03 -16.60 -3.02
CA MET A 55 -20.39 -15.37 -2.53
C MET A 55 -20.08 -15.42 -1.03
N GLU A 56 -20.82 -16.21 -0.25
CA GLU A 56 -20.57 -16.37 1.18
C GLU A 56 -19.28 -17.15 1.43
N GLU A 57 -19.09 -18.27 0.72
CA GLU A 57 -17.84 -19.05 0.78
C GLU A 57 -16.63 -18.22 0.33
N TYR A 58 -16.78 -17.46 -0.77
CA TYR A 58 -15.74 -16.51 -1.21
C TYR A 58 -15.35 -15.53 -0.11
N ARG A 59 -16.33 -14.85 0.51
CA ARG A 59 -16.06 -13.86 1.56
C ARG A 59 -15.45 -14.49 2.81
N ASN A 60 -15.94 -15.66 3.22
CA ASN A 60 -15.38 -16.39 4.37
C ASN A 60 -13.91 -16.77 4.13
N TRP A 61 -13.59 -17.21 2.91
CA TRP A 61 -12.22 -17.51 2.53
C TRP A 61 -11.34 -16.24 2.53
N CYS A 62 -11.83 -15.12 1.98
CA CYS A 62 -11.11 -13.84 2.00
C CYS A 62 -10.79 -13.38 3.43
N ASP A 63 -11.75 -13.46 4.35
CA ASP A 63 -11.56 -13.03 5.74
C ASP A 63 -10.51 -13.88 6.49
N GLN A 64 -10.48 -15.18 6.22
CA GLN A 64 -9.58 -16.13 6.90
C GLN A 64 -8.17 -16.17 6.29
N ASN A 65 -8.05 -16.01 4.97
CA ASN A 65 -6.81 -16.34 4.24
C ASN A 65 -6.10 -15.11 3.65
N LEU A 66 -6.81 -14.03 3.34
CA LEU A 66 -6.20 -12.86 2.74
C LEU A 66 -5.76 -11.84 3.79
N PRO A 67 -4.59 -11.20 3.66
CA PRO A 67 -4.23 -10.06 4.49
C PRO A 67 -5.22 -8.90 4.39
N ALA A 68 -5.47 -8.22 5.51
CA ALA A 68 -6.43 -7.10 5.57
C ALA A 68 -6.04 -5.93 4.64
N TYR A 69 -4.75 -5.67 4.46
CA TYR A 69 -4.26 -4.57 3.62
C TYR A 69 -4.63 -4.74 2.13
N LEU A 70 -5.01 -5.94 1.68
CA LEU A 70 -5.43 -6.17 0.30
C LEU A 70 -6.88 -5.71 0.03
N GLY A 71 -7.67 -5.42 1.07
CA GLY A 71 -9.02 -4.86 0.91
C GLY A 71 -10.11 -5.84 0.47
N TYR A 72 -9.83 -7.16 0.43
CA TYR A 72 -10.83 -8.19 0.08
C TYR A 72 -11.68 -8.67 1.26
N ARG A 73 -11.27 -8.35 2.49
CA ARG A 73 -12.03 -8.70 3.68
C ARG A 73 -13.32 -7.90 3.76
N ARG A 74 -14.30 -8.41 4.50
CA ARG A 74 -15.50 -7.64 4.83
C ARG A 74 -15.09 -6.36 5.55
N MET A 75 -15.69 -5.24 5.15
CA MET A 75 -15.51 -3.97 5.84
C MET A 75 -16.01 -4.13 7.28
N THR A 76 -15.10 -4.02 8.26
CA THR A 76 -15.51 -3.80 9.64
C THR A 76 -15.86 -2.33 9.76
N ALA A 77 -16.97 -1.99 10.43
CA ALA A 77 -17.26 -0.59 10.75
C ALA A 77 -16.02 0.02 11.41
N HIS A 78 -15.55 1.16 10.89
CA HIS A 78 -14.54 1.94 11.59
C HIS A 78 -15.11 2.24 12.98
N GLN A 79 -14.43 1.79 14.03
CA GLN A 79 -14.73 2.28 15.36
C GLN A 79 -14.34 3.76 15.35
N GLU A 80 -15.35 4.63 15.28
CA GLU A 80 -15.21 6.04 15.60
C GLU A 80 -14.76 6.10 17.05
N ASN A 81 -13.45 6.22 17.26
CA ASN A 81 -12.92 6.65 18.54
C ASN A 81 -13.26 8.14 18.65
N ALA A 82 -14.36 8.40 19.38
CA ALA A 82 -14.73 9.70 19.89
C ALA A 82 -13.61 10.28 20.79
#